data_AF-A0A939MEZ4-F1
#
_entry.id   AF-A0A939MEZ4-F1
#
_cell.length_a   1.000
_cell.length_b   1.000
_cell.length_c   1.000
_cell.angle_alpha   90.00
_cell.angle_beta   90.00
_cell.angle_gamma   90.00
#
_symmetry.space_group_name_H-M   'P 1'
#
loop_
_entity.id
_entity.type
_entity.pdbx_description
1 polymer ?
#
loop_
_entity_poly.entity_id
_entity_poly.type
_entity_poly.pdbx_seq_one_letter_code
_entity_poly.pdbx_strand_id
1 'polypeptide(L)'
;MDRCFPLIIYDVDLQMPWPPLPERQGTSSVASLAATEGHRYRKMRDDFKAISAARPYLNHCTIACSVGAQAFGTSIQDLRTKPNRDALATRQKIMAFTKVVTGASYHQIARTFGIDHSAVIRACERYEVTVRLFLAEKAV
;
A
#
# COMPACT_ATOMS: atom_id res chain seq x y z
N MET A 1 23.72 11.69 29.70
CA MET A 1 23.87 10.66 28.65
C MET A 1 23.09 11.12 27.44
N ASP A 2 23.70 12.05 26.74
CA ASP A 2 23.24 12.69 25.51
C ASP A 2 23.14 11.66 24.38
N ARG A 3 21.93 11.42 23.89
CA ARG A 3 21.72 10.75 22.60
C ARG A 3 21.38 11.81 21.58
N CYS A 4 22.44 12.33 20.98
CA CYS A 4 22.42 13.09 19.75
C CYS A 4 21.88 12.15 18.65
N PHE A 5 20.59 12.23 18.34
CA PHE A 5 20.03 11.63 17.13
C PHE A 5 20.30 12.61 15.99
N PRO A 6 20.91 12.19 14.86
CA PRO A 6 20.97 13.05 13.70
C PRO A 6 19.53 13.30 13.22
N LEU A 7 19.07 14.53 13.41
CA LEU A 7 17.98 15.11 12.63
C LEU A 7 18.45 15.10 11.18
N ILE A 8 18.16 14.01 10.47
CA ILE A 8 18.30 14.03 9.02
C ILE A 8 17.14 14.88 8.52
N ILE A 9 17.44 16.16 8.31
CA ILE A 9 16.62 17.07 7.51
C ILE A 9 16.72 16.53 6.08
N TYR A 10 15.84 15.59 5.75
CA TYR A 10 15.53 15.30 4.36
C TYR A 10 14.61 16.41 3.89
N ASP A 11 15.22 17.36 3.18
CA ASP A 11 14.69 18.06 2.03
C ASP A 11 13.21 17.74 1.75
N VAL A 12 12.33 18.57 2.30
CA VAL A 12 10.89 18.60 2.01
C VAL A 12 10.73 19.31 0.67
N ASP A 13 11.29 18.74 -0.39
CA ASP A 13 11.20 19.27 -1.76
C ASP A 13 11.05 18.18 -2.82
N LEU A 14 10.40 17.07 -2.43
CA LEU A 14 9.76 16.14 -3.38
C LEU A 14 8.25 16.06 -3.10
N GLN A 15 7.60 17.22 -3.07
CA GLN A 15 6.18 17.38 -3.35
C GLN A 15 5.93 17.18 -4.85
N MET A 16 6.17 15.97 -5.35
CA MET A 16 5.64 15.53 -6.63
C MET A 16 4.46 14.60 -6.34
N PRO A 17 3.20 15.02 -6.61
CA PRO A 17 2.10 14.07 -6.65
C PRO A 17 2.44 13.01 -7.70
N TRP A 18 2.64 11.78 -7.25
CA TRP A 18 2.80 10.64 -8.12
C TRP A 18 1.40 10.21 -8.60
N PRO A 19 1.09 10.20 -9.91
CA PRO A 19 2.00 10.33 -11.05
C PRO A 19 2.11 11.77 -11.59
N PRO A 20 3.22 12.12 -12.28
CA PRO A 20 3.36 13.41 -12.93
C PRO A 20 2.27 13.63 -13.99
N LEU A 21 1.63 14.80 -13.95
CA LEU A 21 0.79 15.28 -15.04
C LEU A 21 1.64 15.48 -16.30
N PRO A 22 1.10 15.26 -17.51
CA PRO A 22 1.93 15.06 -18.68
C PRO A 22 2.44 16.38 -19.26
N GLU A 23 3.74 16.63 -19.13
CA GLU A 23 4.48 17.34 -20.16
C GLU A 23 4.57 16.44 -21.40
N ARG A 24 3.65 16.69 -22.32
CA ARG A 24 3.66 16.53 -23.78
C ARG A 24 4.80 15.73 -24.45
N GLN A 25 5.14 14.51 -24.02
CA GLN A 25 5.78 13.44 -24.81
C GLN A 25 5.92 12.16 -23.95
N GLY A 26 4.94 11.24 -24.01
CA GLY A 26 5.06 9.90 -23.36
C GLY A 26 3.83 9.37 -22.60
N THR A 27 2.62 9.89 -22.82
CA THR A 27 1.39 9.58 -22.07
C THR A 27 0.94 8.11 -22.10
N SER A 28 1.36 7.32 -23.09
CA SER A 28 0.90 5.94 -23.27
C SER A 28 1.41 4.98 -22.16
N SER A 29 2.65 5.16 -21.70
CA SER A 29 3.28 4.25 -20.72
C SER A 29 2.72 4.44 -19.30
N VAL A 30 2.54 5.69 -18.87
CA VAL A 30 2.04 6.01 -17.52
C VAL A 30 0.57 5.63 -17.36
N ALA A 31 -0.26 5.88 -18.39
CA ALA A 31 -1.66 5.47 -18.38
C ALA A 31 -1.81 3.94 -18.36
N SER A 32 -0.96 3.22 -19.10
CA SER A 32 -0.93 1.75 -19.10
C SER A 32 -0.52 1.17 -17.73
N LEU A 33 0.48 1.77 -17.09
CA LEU A 33 0.89 1.40 -15.73
C LEU A 33 -0.21 1.65 -14.70
N ALA A 34 -0.84 2.83 -14.74
CA ALA A 34 -1.96 3.16 -13.86
C ALA A 34 -3.17 2.21 -14.06
N ALA A 35 -3.49 1.87 -15.32
CA ALA A 35 -4.54 0.90 -15.63
C ALA A 35 -4.21 -0.51 -15.10
N THR A 36 -2.94 -0.93 -15.23
CA THR A 36 -2.46 -2.21 -14.71
C THR A 36 -2.49 -2.27 -13.18
N GLU A 37 -2.05 -1.20 -12.51
CA GLU A 37 -2.15 -1.08 -11.05
C GLU A 37 -3.60 -1.05 -10.59
N GLY A 38 -4.47 -0.29 -11.26
CA GLY A 38 -5.90 -0.24 -10.99
C GLY A 38 -6.57 -1.62 -11.10
N HIS A 39 -6.28 -2.36 -12.17
CA HIS A 39 -6.77 -3.75 -12.34
C HIS A 39 -6.29 -4.65 -11.19
N ARG A 40 -5.01 -4.53 -10.80
CA ARG A 40 -4.44 -5.28 -9.68
C ARG A 40 -5.17 -4.99 -8.36
N TYR A 41 -5.39 -3.72 -8.00
CA TYR A 41 -6.10 -3.37 -6.76
C TYR A 41 -7.55 -3.83 -6.76
N ARG A 42 -8.24 -3.76 -7.90
CA ARG A 42 -9.61 -4.28 -8.03
C ARG A 42 -9.66 -5.79 -7.81
N LYS A 43 -8.76 -6.53 -8.46
CA LYS A 43 -8.63 -7.98 -8.24
C LYS A 43 -8.35 -8.30 -6.76
N MET A 44 -7.41 -7.59 -6.13
CA MET A 44 -7.11 -7.77 -4.70
C MET A 44 -8.34 -7.53 -3.82
N ARG A 45 -9.16 -6.51 -4.10
CA ARG A 45 -10.39 -6.24 -3.36
C ARG A 45 -11.40 -7.37 -3.54
N ASP A 46 -11.57 -7.86 -4.76
CA ASP A 46 -12.53 -8.91 -5.07
C ASP A 46 -12.10 -10.24 -4.40
N ASP A 47 -10.80 -10.57 -4.44
CA ASP A 47 -10.21 -11.70 -3.71
C ASP A 47 -10.37 -11.54 -2.17
N PHE A 48 -10.12 -10.34 -1.64
CA PHE A 48 -10.33 -10.03 -0.22
C PHE A 48 -11.79 -10.25 0.18
N LYS A 49 -12.75 -9.76 -0.60
CA LYS A 49 -14.18 -9.93 -0.34
C LYS A 49 -14.58 -11.40 -0.36
N ALA A 50 -14.12 -12.15 -1.37
CA ALA A 50 -14.43 -13.57 -1.50
C ALA A 50 -13.90 -14.38 -0.30
N ILE A 51 -12.64 -14.15 0.11
CA ILE A 51 -12.04 -14.86 1.25
C ILE A 51 -12.70 -14.44 2.56
N SER A 52 -12.96 -13.14 2.75
CA SER A 52 -13.61 -12.63 3.97
C SER A 52 -15.03 -13.16 4.13
N ALA A 53 -15.78 -13.27 3.02
CA ALA A 53 -17.12 -13.86 3.02
C ALA A 53 -17.09 -15.37 3.33
N ALA A 54 -16.12 -16.10 2.78
CA ALA A 54 -15.97 -17.53 3.03
C ALA A 54 -15.46 -17.85 4.45
N ARG A 55 -14.72 -16.91 5.07
CA ARG A 55 -14.04 -17.12 6.36
C ARG A 55 -14.16 -15.89 7.28
N PRO A 56 -15.36 -15.59 7.80
CA PRO A 56 -15.64 -14.35 8.54
C PRO A 56 -14.92 -14.26 9.90
N TYR A 57 -14.48 -15.38 10.44
CA TYR A 57 -13.73 -15.45 11.71
C TYR A 57 -12.23 -15.16 11.57
N LEU A 58 -11.72 -15.04 10.34
CA LEU A 58 -10.32 -14.72 10.11
C LEU A 58 -10.05 -13.23 10.22
N ASN A 59 -8.85 -12.89 10.68
CA ASN A 59 -8.42 -11.50 10.77
C ASN A 59 -8.32 -10.86 9.37
N HIS A 60 -9.20 -9.90 9.10
CA HIS A 60 -9.27 -9.19 7.82
C HIS A 60 -7.96 -8.51 7.42
N CYS A 61 -7.14 -8.03 8.37
CA CYS A 61 -5.82 -7.47 8.05
C CYS A 61 -4.87 -8.55 7.51
N THR A 62 -4.97 -9.77 8.04
CA THR A 62 -4.16 -10.92 7.57
C THR A 62 -4.57 -11.33 6.15
N ILE A 63 -5.88 -11.35 5.88
CA ILE A 63 -6.41 -11.63 4.54
C ILE A 63 -5.97 -10.55 3.55
N ALA A 64 -6.11 -9.27 3.90
CA ALA A 64 -5.68 -8.14 3.07
C ALA A 64 -4.17 -8.18 2.78
N CYS A 65 -3.36 -8.54 3.77
CA CYS A 65 -1.92 -8.74 3.61
C CYS A 65 -1.61 -9.90 2.65
N SER A 66 -2.29 -11.05 2.79
CA SER A 66 -2.05 -12.22 1.94
C SER A 66 -2.42 -11.98 0.48
N VAL A 67 -3.57 -11.35 0.21
CA VAL A 67 -3.97 -11.03 -1.18
C VAL A 67 -3.04 -9.99 -1.79
N GLY A 68 -2.55 -9.03 -0.99
CA GLY A 68 -1.56 -8.06 -1.44
C GLY A 68 -0.22 -8.71 -1.78
N ALA A 69 0.28 -9.60 -0.93
CA ALA A 69 1.51 -10.33 -1.18
C ALA A 69 1.44 -11.11 -2.52
N GLN A 70 0.34 -11.85 -2.74
CA GLN A 70 0.10 -12.58 -3.98
C GLN A 70 0.03 -11.66 -5.21
N ALA A 71 -0.68 -10.53 -5.11
CA ALA A 71 -0.88 -9.63 -6.24
C ALA A 71 0.39 -8.90 -6.69
N PHE A 72 1.33 -8.67 -5.77
CA PHE A 72 2.63 -8.06 -6.06
C PHE A 72 3.76 -9.10 -6.24
N GLY A 73 3.44 -10.40 -6.23
CA GLY A 73 4.43 -11.45 -6.42
C GLY A 73 5.50 -11.50 -5.33
N THR A 74 5.15 -11.12 -4.10
CA THR A 74 6.05 -11.06 -2.95
C THR A 74 5.58 -12.01 -1.84
N SER A 75 6.48 -12.44 -0.95
CA SER A 75 6.09 -13.24 0.20
C SER A 75 5.72 -12.35 1.40
N ILE A 76 4.83 -12.83 2.27
CA ILE A 76 4.51 -12.14 3.54
C ILE A 76 5.77 -11.98 4.41
N GLN A 77 6.73 -12.90 4.29
CA GLN A 77 8.00 -12.82 5.00
C GLN A 77 8.86 -11.67 4.48
N ASP A 78 8.93 -11.45 3.17
CA ASP A 78 9.63 -10.30 2.55
C ASP A 78 8.97 -8.96 2.92
N LEU A 79 7.66 -8.98 3.17
CA LEU A 79 6.93 -7.84 3.71
C LEU A 79 7.19 -7.58 5.20
N ARG A 80 7.90 -8.48 5.90
CA ARG A 80 8.25 -8.34 7.32
C ARG A 80 9.75 -8.13 7.53
N THR A 81 10.61 -8.80 6.76
CA THR A 81 12.08 -8.67 6.84
C THR A 81 12.58 -7.39 6.16
N LYS A 82 13.78 -6.91 6.51
CA LYS A 82 14.30 -5.60 6.06
C LYS A 82 14.30 -5.50 4.52
N PRO A 83 13.40 -4.70 3.90
CA PRO A 83 13.14 -4.81 2.47
C PRO A 83 14.17 -4.05 1.64
N ASN A 84 14.44 -4.54 0.42
CA ASN A 84 14.99 -3.73 -0.66
C ASN A 84 14.04 -2.55 -0.98
N ARG A 85 14.50 -1.49 -1.64
CA ARG A 85 13.72 -0.26 -1.92
C ARG A 85 12.37 -0.56 -2.59
N ASP A 86 12.32 -1.52 -3.52
CA ASP A 86 11.10 -1.92 -4.23
C ASP A 86 10.13 -2.71 -3.35
N ALA A 87 10.65 -3.56 -2.47
CA ALA A 87 9.86 -4.30 -1.49
C ALA A 87 9.29 -3.36 -0.41
N LEU A 88 9.97 -2.25 -0.10
CA LEU A 88 9.46 -1.22 0.79
C LEU A 88 8.27 -0.49 0.17
N ALA A 89 8.37 -0.08 -1.10
CA ALA A 89 7.27 0.58 -1.80
C ALA A 89 6.04 -0.33 -1.90
N THR A 90 6.27 -1.61 -2.25
CA THR A 90 5.22 -2.63 -2.29
C THR A 90 4.55 -2.83 -0.94
N ARG A 91 5.34 -2.91 0.13
CA ARG A 91 4.82 -3.01 1.49
C ARG A 91 3.94 -1.83 1.86
N GLN A 92 4.38 -0.60 1.57
CA GLN A 92 3.61 0.61 1.84
C GLN A 92 2.28 0.63 1.09
N LYS A 93 2.28 0.20 -0.19
CA LYS A 93 1.05 0.03 -0.99
C LYS A 93 0.08 -0.95 -0.35
N ILE A 94 0.57 -2.11 0.12
CA ILE A 94 -0.28 -3.13 0.76
C ILE A 94 -0.82 -2.65 2.13
N MET A 95 -0.05 -1.86 2.89
CA MET A 95 -0.52 -1.25 4.14
C MET A 95 -1.67 -0.27 3.89
N ALA A 96 -1.51 0.62 2.92
CA ALA A 96 -2.56 1.55 2.52
C ALA A 96 -3.81 0.81 2.02
N PHE A 97 -3.64 -0.22 1.19
CA PHE A 97 -4.74 -1.08 0.78
C PHE A 97 -5.46 -1.73 1.96
N THR A 98 -4.71 -2.30 2.90
CA THR A 98 -5.26 -2.90 4.12
C THR A 98 -6.09 -1.88 4.90
N LYS A 99 -5.60 -0.65 5.05
CA LYS A 99 -6.33 0.43 5.72
C LYS A 99 -7.65 0.76 4.99
N VAL A 100 -7.61 0.88 3.66
CA VAL A 100 -8.78 1.24 2.85
C VAL A 100 -9.86 0.15 2.88
N VAL A 101 -9.49 -1.13 2.76
CA VAL A 101 -10.49 -2.22 2.65
C VAL A 101 -11.00 -2.73 3.99
N THR A 102 -10.21 -2.60 5.06
CA THR A 102 -10.60 -3.12 6.39
C THR A 102 -11.05 -2.02 7.37
N GLY A 103 -10.64 -0.77 7.15
CA GLY A 103 -10.85 0.33 8.10
C GLY A 103 -10.01 0.22 9.39
N ALA A 104 -9.19 -0.82 9.55
CA ALA A 104 -8.48 -1.15 10.79
C ALA A 104 -7.59 -0.01 11.31
N SER A 105 -7.32 0.00 12.62
CA SER A 105 -6.42 0.99 13.23
C SER A 105 -4.97 0.77 12.78
N TYR A 106 -4.15 1.82 12.78
CA TYR A 106 -2.74 1.72 12.41
C TYR A 106 -1.99 0.69 13.26
N HIS A 107 -2.34 0.55 14.54
CA HIS A 107 -1.78 -0.47 15.43
C HIS A 107 -2.18 -1.91 15.04
N GLN A 108 -3.41 -2.14 14.58
CA GLN A 108 -3.84 -3.47 14.11
C GLN A 108 -3.09 -3.89 12.84
N ILE A 109 -2.93 -2.94 11.92
CA ILE A 109 -2.16 -3.13 10.70
C ILE A 109 -0.69 -3.39 11.07
N ALA A 110 -0.08 -2.53 11.87
CA ALA A 110 1.30 -2.65 12.32
C ALA A 110 1.62 -4.03 12.94
N ARG A 111 0.74 -4.54 13.81
CA ARG A 111 0.85 -5.90 14.38
C ARG A 111 0.85 -6.99 13.31
N THR A 112 0.02 -6.86 12.28
CA THR A 112 -0.04 -7.83 11.16
C THR A 112 1.25 -7.84 10.35
N PHE A 113 1.86 -6.68 10.17
CA PHE A 113 3.12 -6.52 9.42
C PHE A 113 4.38 -6.64 10.29
N GLY A 114 4.25 -6.78 11.62
CA GLY A 114 5.39 -6.88 12.53
C GLY A 114 6.29 -5.64 12.52
N ILE A 115 5.72 -4.45 12.31
CA ILE A 115 6.46 -3.18 12.23
C ILE A 115 5.88 -2.14 13.18
N ASP A 116 6.51 -0.97 13.25
CA ASP A 116 5.97 0.16 13.99
C ASP A 116 4.78 0.84 13.28
N HIS A 117 3.81 1.31 14.06
CA HIS A 117 2.61 1.97 13.58
C HIS A 117 2.88 3.31 12.88
N SER A 118 3.95 4.03 13.22
CA SER A 118 4.34 5.27 12.51
C SER A 118 4.71 5.02 11.04
N ALA A 119 5.29 3.85 10.74
CA ALA A 119 5.59 3.47 9.36
C ALA A 119 4.31 3.14 8.56
N VAL A 120 3.27 2.64 9.24
CA VAL A 120 1.94 2.47 8.62
C VAL A 120 1.30 3.82 8.32
N ILE A 121 1.40 4.79 9.23
CA ILE A 121 0.89 6.17 9.01
C ILE A 121 1.52 6.76 7.76
N ARG A 122 2.86 6.76 7.67
CA ARG A 122 3.59 7.27 6.50
C ARG A 122 3.20 6.56 5.20
N ALA A 123 2.94 5.26 5.25
CA ALA A 123 2.47 4.49 4.10
C ALA A 123 1.07 4.93 3.65
N CYS A 124 0.16 5.16 4.61
CA CYS A 124 -1.20 5.59 4.35
C CYS A 124 -1.23 7.02 3.79
N GLU A 125 -0.49 7.96 4.40
CA GLU A 125 -0.35 9.34 3.89
C GLU A 125 0.08 9.36 2.41
N ARG A 126 0.96 8.44 2.02
CA ARG A 126 1.50 8.39 0.65
C ARG A 126 0.59 7.72 -0.37
N TYR A 127 -0.13 6.65 0.00
CA TYR A 127 -0.80 5.79 -0.98
C TYR A 127 -2.31 5.63 -0.78
N GLU A 128 -2.87 6.03 0.36
CA GLU A 128 -4.29 5.79 0.68
C GLU A 128 -5.24 6.45 -0.34
N VAL A 129 -4.96 7.70 -0.73
CA VAL A 129 -5.75 8.42 -1.73
C VAL A 129 -5.72 7.69 -3.07
N THR A 130 -4.52 7.34 -3.55
CA THR A 130 -4.35 6.63 -4.83
C THR A 130 -5.05 5.28 -4.83
N VAL A 131 -4.95 4.52 -3.74
CA VAL A 131 -5.64 3.24 -3.61
C VAL A 131 -7.16 3.43 -3.62
N ARG A 132 -7.69 4.44 -2.92
CA ARG A 132 -9.13 4.76 -2.97
C ARG A 132 -9.59 5.08 -4.38
N LEU A 133 -8.83 5.88 -5.13
CA LEU A 133 -9.14 6.22 -6.52
C LEU A 133 -9.22 4.96 -7.40
N PHE A 134 -8.22 4.08 -7.33
CA PHE A 134 -8.23 2.82 -8.10
C PHE A 134 -9.41 1.89 -7.75
N LEU A 135 -9.86 1.92 -6.50
CA LEU A 135 -11.00 1.12 -6.05
C LEU A 135 -12.36 1.76 -6.38
N ALA A 136 -12.43 3.08 -6.54
CA ALA A 136 -13.64 3.82 -6.86
C ALA A 136 -13.98 3.82 -8.36
N GLU A 137 -12.99 3.64 -9.23
CA GLU A 137 -13.08 3.67 -10.71
C GLU A 137 -14.01 2.60 -11.35
N LYS A 138 -14.83 1.90 -10.57
CA LYS A 138 -15.81 0.90 -11.05
C LYS A 138 -17.21 1.13 -10.48
N ALA A 139 -17.58 2.39 -10.25
CA ALA A 139 -18.92 2.80 -9.82
C ALA A 139 -19.75 3.48 -10.93
N VAL A 140 -19.38 3.29 -12.21
CA VAL A 140 -20.15 3.73 -13.38
C VAL A 140 -20.29 2.57 -14.34
#